data_AF-B4H4S2-F1
#
_entry.id   AF-B4H4S2-F1
#
_cell.length_a   1.000
_cell.length_b   1.000
_cell.length_c   1.000
_cell.angle_alpha   90.00
_cell.angle_beta   90.00
_cell.angle_gamma   90.00
#
_symmetry.space_group_name_H-M   'P 1'
#
loop_
_entity.id
_entity.type
_entity.pdbx_description
1 polymer ?
#
loop_
_entity_poly.entity_id
_entity_poly.type
_entity_poly.pdbx_seq_one_letter_code
_entity_poly.pdbx_strand_id
1 'polypeptide(L)'
;MESSALTSVVMLVLLAILAGGEAALPYRSSSYRYSQQFCMDTQTGRQLYVGEVFTRLEQCMRVQCLGTLQLWEDSCLVPSTIKGDCRSIPPTESNLEYPRCCPLYECKTYESSAEGTLEQTNTYDHNGSLRKSHLTEVIVINKKPRLDPEDSAMGAIRRNYV
;
A
#
# COMPACT_ATOMS: atom_id res chain seq x y z
N MET A 1 -5.42 -82.31 -55.85
CA MET A 1 -5.63 -81.92 -54.43
C MET A 1 -4.49 -81.01 -53.93
N GLU A 2 -3.98 -80.08 -54.75
CA GLU A 2 -2.80 -79.25 -54.36
C GLU A 2 -3.10 -77.75 -54.24
N SER A 3 -4.28 -77.30 -54.69
CA SER A 3 -4.64 -75.87 -54.76
C SER A 3 -5.13 -75.28 -53.42
N SER A 4 -5.64 -76.11 -52.51
CA SER A 4 -6.16 -75.66 -51.20
C SER A 4 -5.07 -75.42 -50.15
N ALA A 5 -3.93 -76.09 -50.27
CA ALA A 5 -2.81 -75.92 -49.35
C ALA A 5 -2.09 -74.58 -49.60
N LEU A 6 -1.87 -74.23 -50.88
CA LEU A 6 -1.26 -72.97 -51.28
C LEU A 6 -2.08 -71.75 -50.84
N THR A 7 -3.40 -71.80 -50.98
CA THR A 7 -4.28 -70.69 -50.56
C THR A 7 -4.31 -70.53 -49.03
N SER A 8 -4.25 -71.63 -48.28
CA SER A 8 -4.19 -71.59 -46.81
C SER A 8 -2.87 -70.99 -46.30
N VAL A 9 -1.74 -71.34 -46.90
CA VAL A 9 -0.43 -70.79 -46.54
C VAL A 9 -0.34 -69.30 -46.87
N VAL A 10 -0.86 -68.87 -48.02
CA VAL A 10 -0.89 -67.45 -48.40
C VAL A 10 -1.76 -66.63 -47.44
N MET A 11 -2.90 -67.15 -47.02
CA MET A 11 -3.76 -66.48 -46.04
C MET A 11 -3.11 -66.36 -44.65
N LEU A 12 -2.38 -67.38 -44.21
CA LEU A 12 -1.64 -67.34 -42.93
C LEU A 12 -0.50 -66.31 -42.96
N VAL A 13 0.21 -66.20 -44.09
CA VAL A 13 1.27 -65.19 -44.27
C VAL A 13 0.69 -63.78 -44.28
N LEU A 14 -0.46 -63.56 -44.94
CA LEU A 14 -1.13 -62.25 -44.96
C LEU A 14 -1.64 -61.83 -43.58
N LEU A 15 -2.15 -62.76 -42.77
CA LEU A 15 -2.56 -62.49 -41.39
C LEU A 15 -1.37 -62.17 -40.48
N ALA A 16 -0.22 -62.79 -40.68
CA ALA A 16 1.00 -62.49 -39.92
C ALA A 16 1.57 -61.10 -40.22
N ILE A 17 1.43 -60.60 -41.46
CA ILE A 17 1.90 -59.27 -41.85
C ILE A 17 1.03 -58.15 -41.23
N LEU A 18 -0.28 -58.40 -41.03
CA LEU A 18 -1.20 -57.43 -40.43
C LEU A 18 -1.12 -57.37 -38.89
N ALA A 19 -0.59 -58.41 -38.24
CA ALA A 19 -0.48 -58.49 -36.77
C ALA A 19 0.86 -57.97 -36.21
N GLY A 20 1.87 -57.75 -37.06
CA GLY A 20 3.21 -57.33 -36.64
C GLY A 20 3.42 -55.83 -36.79
N GLY A 21 2.91 -55.02 -35.86
CA GLY A 21 3.02 -53.58 -35.98
C GLY A 21 2.75 -52.73 -34.75
N GLU A 22 2.86 -53.25 -33.51
CA GLU A 22 2.99 -52.37 -32.35
C GLU A 22 4.47 -52.02 -32.17
N ALA A 23 4.95 -51.09 -32.99
CA ALA A 23 6.15 -50.35 -32.65
C ALA A 23 5.84 -49.62 -31.34
N ALA A 24 6.42 -50.10 -30.24
CA ALA A 24 6.42 -49.41 -28.97
C ALA A 24 6.90 -47.98 -29.21
N LEU A 25 5.95 -47.04 -29.26
CA LEU A 25 6.27 -45.63 -29.30
C LEU A 25 7.16 -45.38 -28.08
N PRO A 26 8.38 -44.83 -28.26
CA PRO A 26 9.18 -44.46 -27.10
C PRO A 26 8.32 -43.52 -26.27
N TYR A 27 8.14 -43.87 -25.00
CA TYR A 27 7.56 -42.97 -24.01
C TYR A 27 8.39 -41.70 -24.06
N ARG A 28 7.92 -40.70 -24.81
CA ARG A 28 8.49 -39.36 -24.77
C ARG A 28 8.21 -38.89 -23.37
N SER A 29 9.19 -39.03 -22.49
CA SER A 29 9.22 -38.32 -21.23
C SER A 29 8.87 -36.89 -21.55
N SER A 30 7.72 -36.44 -21.03
CA SER A 30 7.25 -35.07 -21.15
C SER A 30 8.47 -34.17 -21.00
N SER A 31 8.84 -33.51 -22.09
CA SER A 31 9.91 -32.52 -22.09
C SER A 31 9.68 -31.67 -20.86
N TYR A 32 10.63 -31.66 -19.93
CA TYR A 32 10.61 -30.77 -18.78
C TYR A 32 10.71 -29.35 -19.34
N ARG A 33 9.58 -28.82 -19.80
CA ARG A 33 9.44 -27.45 -20.25
C ARG A 33 9.57 -26.65 -18.96
N TYR A 34 10.77 -26.13 -18.74
CA TYR A 34 10.98 -25.07 -17.78
C TYR A 34 10.15 -23.88 -18.28
N SER A 35 8.88 -23.85 -17.88
CA SER A 35 8.06 -22.67 -18.05
C SER A 35 8.64 -21.64 -17.11
N GLN A 36 9.25 -20.59 -17.64
CA GLN A 36 9.64 -19.46 -16.82
C GLN A 36 8.40 -19.00 -16.06
N GLN A 37 8.47 -19.09 -14.73
CA GLN A 37 7.36 -18.74 -13.88
C GLN A 37 7.48 -17.24 -13.58
N PHE A 38 6.60 -16.45 -14.18
CA PHE A 38 6.56 -15.00 -14.00
C PHE A 38 5.18 -14.57 -13.51
N CYS A 39 5.14 -13.46 -12.80
CA CYS A 39 3.91 -12.74 -12.53
C CYS A 39 3.73 -11.66 -13.60
N MET A 40 2.47 -11.41 -13.98
CA MET A 40 2.13 -10.33 -14.89
C MET A 40 1.36 -9.26 -14.11
N ASP A 41 1.92 -8.06 -14.01
CA ASP A 41 1.19 -6.92 -13.50
C ASP A 41 0.23 -6.40 -14.57
N THR A 42 -1.07 -6.55 -14.32
CA THR A 42 -2.12 -6.10 -15.23
C THR A 42 -2.27 -4.59 -15.31
N GLN A 43 -1.78 -3.84 -14.30
CA GLN A 43 -1.88 -2.38 -14.30
C GLN A 43 -0.81 -1.74 -15.17
N THR A 44 0.44 -2.20 -15.05
CA THR A 44 1.57 -1.65 -15.82
C THR A 44 1.92 -2.45 -17.07
N GLY A 45 1.37 -3.65 -17.22
CA GLY A 45 1.76 -4.59 -18.27
C GLY A 45 3.16 -5.20 -18.06
N ARG A 46 3.76 -5.00 -16.89
CA ARG A 46 5.12 -5.45 -16.58
C ARG A 46 5.14 -6.93 -16.21
N GLN A 47 6.08 -7.66 -16.78
CA GLN A 47 6.42 -9.01 -16.35
C GLN A 47 7.46 -8.95 -15.23
N LEU A 48 7.25 -9.76 -14.19
CA LEU A 48 8.17 -9.89 -13.06
C LEU A 48 8.57 -11.35 -12.89
N TYR A 49 9.86 -11.61 -12.78
CA TYR A 49 10.35 -12.90 -12.32
C TYR A 49 10.06 -13.08 -10.83
N VAL A 50 9.92 -14.33 -10.39
CA VAL A 50 9.76 -14.66 -8.96
C VAL A 50 10.91 -14.04 -8.16
N GLY A 51 10.55 -13.30 -7.10
CA GLY A 51 11.48 -12.56 -6.25
C GLY A 51 11.74 -11.13 -6.69
N GLU A 52 11.39 -10.74 -7.93
CA GLU A 52 11.51 -9.36 -8.36
C GLU A 52 10.52 -8.44 -7.66
N VAL A 53 10.98 -7.22 -7.42
CA VAL A 53 10.25 -6.15 -6.77
C VAL A 53 10.37 -4.89 -7.63
N PHE A 54 9.29 -4.13 -7.74
CA PHE A 54 9.34 -2.78 -8.30
C PHE A 54 8.32 -1.86 -7.62
N THR A 55 8.45 -0.56 -7.86
CA THR A 55 7.49 0.44 -7.40
C THR A 55 6.56 0.83 -8.54
N ARG A 56 5.24 0.74 -8.35
CA ARG A 56 4.29 1.45 -9.23
C ARG A 56 4.27 2.91 -8.80
N LEU A 57 4.90 3.77 -9.60
CA LEU A 57 5.14 5.19 -9.25
C LEU A 57 3.84 5.97 -9.07
N GLU A 58 2.83 5.71 -9.89
CA GLU A 58 1.53 6.42 -9.85
C GLU A 58 0.76 6.22 -8.52
N GLN A 59 0.93 5.06 -7.87
CA GLN A 59 0.26 4.77 -6.60
C GLN A 59 1.20 4.73 -5.39
N CYS A 60 2.50 4.96 -5.60
CA CYS A 60 3.56 4.67 -4.62
C CYS A 60 3.33 3.35 -3.86
N MET A 61 3.32 2.25 -4.61
CA MET A 61 3.15 0.92 -4.02
C MET A 61 4.29 0.02 -4.44
N ARG A 62 4.72 -0.82 -3.50
CA ARG A 62 5.67 -1.89 -3.76
C ARG A 62 4.91 -3.11 -4.25
N VAL A 63 5.35 -3.64 -5.38
CA VAL A 63 4.81 -4.86 -5.99
C VAL A 63 5.90 -5.89 -6.07
N GLN A 64 5.61 -7.12 -5.62
CA GLN A 64 6.54 -8.23 -5.61
C GLN A 64 5.91 -9.48 -6.22
N CYS A 65 6.64 -10.18 -7.08
CA CYS A 65 6.24 -11.51 -7.53
C CYS A 65 6.67 -12.57 -6.51
N LEU A 66 5.71 -13.23 -5.88
CA LEU A 66 5.98 -14.30 -4.91
C LEU A 66 6.21 -15.64 -5.61
N GLY A 67 6.83 -16.59 -4.91
CA GLY A 67 7.04 -17.97 -5.42
C GLY A 67 5.73 -18.74 -5.69
N THR A 68 4.61 -18.26 -5.17
CA THR A 68 3.26 -18.77 -5.48
C THR A 68 2.70 -18.28 -6.81
N LEU A 69 3.46 -17.48 -7.57
CA LEU A 69 3.03 -16.81 -8.80
C LEU A 69 1.86 -15.86 -8.60
N GLN A 70 1.81 -15.29 -7.40
CA GLN A 70 0.90 -14.22 -7.05
C GLN A 70 1.69 -12.93 -6.90
N LEU A 71 1.07 -11.82 -7.31
CA LEU A 71 1.56 -10.49 -6.99
C LEU A 71 1.18 -10.16 -5.55
N TRP A 72 2.18 -9.75 -4.78
CA TRP A 72 1.98 -9.12 -3.49
C TRP A 72 2.14 -7.61 -3.65
N GLU A 73 1.24 -6.88 -3.02
CA GLU A 73 1.13 -5.44 -3.13
C GLU A 73 1.16 -4.80 -1.75
N ASP A 74 1.95 -3.76 -1.61
CA ASP A 74 2.15 -3.03 -0.35
C ASP A 74 2.06 -1.53 -0.60
N SER A 75 1.01 -0.94 -0.06
CA SER A 75 0.69 0.47 -0.21
C SER A 75 1.17 1.27 0.99
N CYS A 76 1.30 2.58 0.83
CA CYS A 76 1.57 3.47 1.95
C CYS A 76 0.35 3.49 2.88
N LEU A 77 0.47 2.83 4.03
CA LEU A 77 -0.58 2.84 5.04
C LEU A 77 -0.49 4.10 5.90
N VAL A 78 -1.64 4.61 6.31
CA VAL A 78 -1.71 5.65 7.35
C VAL A 78 -1.44 4.96 8.69
N PRO A 79 -0.40 5.37 9.44
CA PRO A 79 -0.12 4.76 10.74
C PRO A 79 -1.29 4.95 11.70
N SER A 80 -1.76 3.89 12.34
CA SER A 80 -2.83 3.97 13.35
C SER A 80 -2.35 4.52 14.71
N THR A 81 -1.04 4.62 14.89
CA THR A 81 -0.39 5.03 16.15
C THR A 81 -0.27 6.55 16.32
N ILE A 82 -0.38 7.32 15.23
CA ILE A 82 -0.29 8.78 15.29
C ILE A 82 -1.60 9.38 15.83
N LYS A 83 -1.49 10.47 16.58
CA LYS A 83 -2.61 11.15 17.24
C LYS A 83 -2.65 12.61 16.83
N GLY A 84 -3.85 13.19 16.89
CA GLY A 84 -4.11 14.59 16.58
C GLY A 84 -4.87 14.77 15.26
N ASP A 85 -4.99 16.03 14.84
CA ASP A 85 -5.54 16.39 13.54
C ASP A 85 -4.44 16.28 12.48
N CYS A 86 -4.49 15.21 11.69
CA CYS A 86 -3.42 14.82 10.78
C CYS A 86 -3.78 15.09 9.31
N ARG A 87 -2.84 15.66 8.57
CA ARG A 87 -2.90 15.82 7.11
C ARG A 87 -1.73 15.12 6.42
N SER A 88 -1.97 14.55 5.25
CA SER A 88 -0.91 13.98 4.42
C SER A 88 -0.11 15.09 3.71
N ILE A 89 1.20 14.91 3.64
CA ILE A 89 2.14 15.75 2.91
C ILE A 89 2.79 14.89 1.83
N PRO A 90 2.56 15.16 0.53
CA PRO A 90 3.19 14.42 -0.54
C PRO A 90 4.72 14.66 -0.55
N PRO A 91 5.52 13.71 -1.07
CA PRO A 91 6.95 13.92 -1.25
C PRO A 91 7.24 15.14 -2.14
N THR A 92 8.32 15.85 -1.84
CA THR A 92 8.75 17.01 -2.64
C THR A 92 9.39 16.61 -3.96
N GLU A 93 10.03 15.44 -3.99
CA GLU A 93 10.70 14.90 -5.17
C GLU A 93 9.79 13.92 -5.92
N SER A 94 9.86 13.94 -7.24
CA SER A 94 9.14 12.99 -8.11
C SER A 94 10.01 11.77 -8.41
N ASN A 95 9.39 10.67 -8.88
CA ASN A 95 10.06 9.42 -9.25
C ASN A 95 10.82 8.70 -8.13
N LEU A 96 10.43 8.94 -6.88
CA LEU A 96 10.95 8.19 -5.75
C LEU A 96 10.41 6.75 -5.76
N GLU A 97 11.27 5.79 -5.43
CA GLU A 97 10.86 4.40 -5.23
C GLU A 97 10.29 4.20 -3.82
N TYR A 98 9.41 3.20 -3.66
CA TYR A 98 8.87 2.80 -2.37
C TYR A 98 10.02 2.39 -1.42
N PRO A 99 9.99 2.78 -0.13
CA PRO A 99 8.93 3.53 0.54
C PRO A 99 9.12 5.06 0.52
N ARG A 100 10.11 5.59 -0.22
CA ARG A 100 10.43 7.03 -0.21
C ARG A 100 9.38 7.89 -0.88
N CYS A 101 8.61 7.33 -1.82
CA CYS A 101 7.45 8.02 -2.40
C CYS A 101 6.24 8.10 -1.46
N CYS A 102 6.28 7.48 -0.27
CA CYS A 102 5.14 7.54 0.65
C CYS A 102 4.98 8.93 1.24
N PRO A 103 3.73 9.38 1.47
CA PRO A 103 3.49 10.67 2.10
C PRO A 103 3.99 10.66 3.55
N LEU A 104 4.35 11.85 4.02
CA LEU A 104 4.51 12.12 5.44
C LEU A 104 3.16 12.55 6.03
N TYR A 105 3.02 12.49 7.35
CA TYR A 105 1.81 12.88 8.05
C TYR A 105 2.12 13.97 9.06
N GLU A 106 1.59 15.17 8.86
CA GLU A 106 1.70 16.27 9.82
C GLU A 106 0.45 16.33 10.67
N CYS A 107 0.63 16.15 11.98
CA CYS A 107 -0.42 16.09 12.98
C CYS A 107 -0.31 17.23 13.97
N LYS A 108 -1.44 17.86 14.28
CA LYS A 108 -1.55 18.88 15.31
C LYS A 108 -2.22 18.34 16.56
N THR A 109 -1.62 18.59 17.70
CA THR A 109 -2.20 18.29 19.02
C THR A 109 -2.25 19.56 19.86
N TYR A 110 -3.30 19.70 20.65
CA TYR A 110 -3.52 20.85 21.51
C TYR A 110 -3.55 20.38 22.96
N GLU A 111 -2.78 21.03 23.82
CA GLU A 111 -2.76 20.78 25.25
C GLU A 111 -3.10 22.08 25.97
N SER A 112 -4.23 22.12 26.68
CA SER A 112 -4.65 23.27 27.46
C SER A 112 -4.27 23.09 28.93
N SER A 113 -3.60 24.10 29.48
CA SER A 113 -3.24 24.19 30.89
C SER A 113 -3.81 25.47 31.51
N ALA A 114 -3.65 25.65 32.83
CA ALA A 114 -4.07 26.87 33.51
C ALA A 114 -3.33 28.14 33.03
N GLU A 115 -2.16 27.98 32.41
CA GLU A 115 -1.26 29.06 32.00
C GLU A 115 -1.40 29.44 30.52
N GLY A 116 -1.95 28.54 29.69
CA GLY A 116 -2.14 28.77 28.26
C GLY A 116 -2.47 27.49 27.48
N THR A 117 -2.60 27.62 26.17
CA THR A 117 -2.79 26.48 25.25
C THR A 117 -1.52 26.25 24.46
N LEU A 118 -0.99 25.02 24.45
CA LEU A 118 0.14 24.62 23.62
C LEU A 118 -0.37 23.94 22.36
N GLU A 119 0.10 24.38 21.20
CA GLU A 119 -0.07 23.69 19.92
C GLU A 119 1.24 22.97 19.58
N GLN A 120 1.19 21.65 19.42
CA GLN A 120 2.32 20.85 18.96
C GLN A 120 2.02 20.30 17.57
N THR A 121 2.92 20.56 16.62
CA THR A 121 2.87 20.04 15.25
C THR A 121 3.97 19.01 15.06
N ASN A 122 3.59 17.76 14.82
CA ASN A 122 4.51 16.63 14.62
C ASN A 122 4.38 16.07 13.21
N THR A 123 5.50 15.81 12.54
CA THR A 123 5.55 15.15 11.24
C THR A 123 6.05 13.72 11.41
N TYR A 124 5.28 12.74 10.94
CA TYR A 124 5.57 11.32 10.99
C TYR A 124 5.78 10.75 9.58
N ASP A 125 6.51 9.64 9.48
CA ASP A 125 6.59 8.85 8.25
C ASP A 125 5.48 7.79 8.13
N HIS A 126 5.48 7.04 7.02
CA HIS A 126 4.55 5.94 6.74
C HIS A 126 4.59 4.78 7.76
N ASN A 127 5.63 4.71 8.60
CA ASN A 127 5.71 3.72 9.68
C ASN A 127 5.25 4.29 11.03
N GLY A 128 4.84 5.57 11.08
CA GLY A 128 4.48 6.26 12.31
C GLY A 128 5.67 6.74 13.13
N SER A 129 6.88 6.77 12.55
CA SER A 129 8.06 7.28 13.24
C SER A 129 8.12 8.80 13.13
N LEU A 130 8.40 9.48 14.24
CA LEU A 130 8.51 10.93 14.30
C LEU A 130 9.76 11.40 13.54
N ARG A 131 9.56 12.33 12.58
CA ARG A 131 10.60 12.93 11.75
C ARG A 131 10.89 14.38 12.13
N LYS A 132 9.86 15.13 12.49
CA LYS A 132 9.97 16.54 12.90
C LYS A 132 8.95 16.85 13.97
N SER A 133 9.32 17.71 14.91
CA SER A 133 8.41 18.24 15.94
C SER A 133 8.61 19.74 16.06
N HIS A 134 7.50 20.47 16.18
CA HIS A 134 7.48 21.91 16.39
C HIS A 134 6.43 22.23 17.47
N LEU A 135 6.81 23.00 18.48
CA LEU A 135 5.93 23.39 19.58
C LEU A 135 5.72 24.91 19.55
N THR A 136 4.46 25.32 19.57
CA THR A 136 4.03 26.71 19.53
C THR A 136 3.15 26.98 20.75
N GLU A 137 3.57 27.90 21.61
CA GLU A 137 2.76 28.35 22.75
C GLU A 137 1.74 29.39 22.29
N VAL A 138 0.46 29.13 22.56
CA VAL A 138 -0.65 30.05 22.33
C VAL A 138 -1.05 30.66 23.68
N ILE A 139 -0.44 31.80 24.01
CA ILE A 139 -0.75 32.56 25.22
C ILE A 139 -2.12 33.23 25.04
N VAL A 140 -3.14 32.73 25.71
CA VAL A 140 -4.46 33.38 25.77
C VAL A 140 -4.38 34.52 26.79
N ILE A 141 -4.07 35.73 26.33
CA ILE A 141 -4.13 36.92 27.17
C ILE A 141 -5.60 37.20 27.48
N ASN A 142 -6.07 36.73 28.63
CA ASN A 142 -7.37 37.09 29.18
C ASN A 142 -7.37 38.60 29.45
N LYS A 143 -7.93 39.39 28.51
CA LYS A 143 -8.37 40.75 28.80
C LYS A 143 -9.60 40.67 29.69
N LYS A 144 -9.40 40.41 30.99
CA LYS A 144 -10.41 40.82 31.97
C LYS A 144 -10.50 42.35 31.89
N PRO A 145 -11.67 42.95 31.61
CA PRO A 145 -11.85 44.37 31.86
C PRO A 145 -11.62 44.59 33.36
N ARG A 146 -10.74 45.55 33.69
CA ARG A 146 -10.61 46.03 35.06
C ARG A 146 -12.00 46.52 35.50
N LEU A 147 -12.59 45.86 36.48
CA LEU A 147 -13.66 46.42 37.28
C LEU A 147 -13.02 47.45 38.23
N ASP A 148 -13.32 48.72 37.92
CA ASP A 148 -13.43 49.96 38.71
C ASP A 148 -12.36 50.36 39.73
N PRO A 149 -12.20 51.69 39.88
CA PRO A 149 -12.54 52.28 41.16
C PRO A 149 -13.56 53.42 41.01
N GLU A 150 -14.53 53.41 41.91
CA GLU A 150 -15.21 54.58 42.49
C GLU A 150 -14.65 55.94 42.06
N ASP A 151 -15.44 56.70 41.30
CA ASP A 151 -15.57 58.15 41.47
C ASP A 151 -16.80 58.67 40.72
N SER A 152 -18.00 58.32 41.22
CA SER A 152 -19.21 59.10 40.94
C SER A 152 -19.37 60.16 42.01
N ALA A 153 -18.48 61.15 41.98
CA ALA A 153 -18.69 62.41 42.63
C ALA A 153 -19.67 63.25 41.79
N MET A 154 -20.93 63.34 42.22
CA MET A 154 -21.63 64.63 42.39
C MET A 154 -23.04 64.38 42.92
N GLY A 155 -23.19 64.64 44.22
CA GLY A 155 -24.46 64.61 44.92
C GLY A 155 -25.47 65.59 44.30
N ALA A 156 -26.68 65.07 44.09
CA ALA A 156 -27.84 65.87 43.75
C ALA A 156 -28.17 66.82 44.92
N ILE A 157 -27.99 68.12 44.68
CA ILE A 157 -28.49 69.18 45.57
C ILE A 157 -30.02 69.21 45.45
N ARG A 158 -30.73 68.59 46.41
CA ARG A 158 -32.16 68.86 46.64
C ARG A 158 -32.30 70.15 47.45
N ARG A 159 -32.77 71.22 46.81
CA ARG A 159 -33.32 72.38 47.52
C ARG A 159 -34.75 72.05 47.95
N ASN A 160 -34.97 71.90 49.25
CA ASN A 160 -36.27 72.11 49.87
C ASN A 160 -36.14 73.36 50.73
N TYR A 161 -36.92 74.40 50.45
CA TYR A 161 -37.20 75.45 51.42
C TYR A 161 -38.72 75.52 51.63
N VAL A 162 -39.03 75.60 52.92
CA VAL A 162 -40.31 75.83 53.59
C VAL A 162 -40.85 77.21 53.24
#